data_AF-A0A9Q1CSG4-F1
#
_entry.id   AF-A0A9Q1CSG4-F1
#
_cell.length_a   1.000
_cell.length_b   1.000
_cell.length_c   1.000
_cell.angle_alpha   90.00
_cell.angle_beta   90.00
_cell.angle_gamma   90.00
#
_symmetry.space_group_name_H-M   'P 1'
#
loop_
_entity.id
_entity.type
_entity.pdbx_description
1 polymer ?
#
loop_
_entity_poly.entity_id
_entity_poly.type
_entity_poly.pdbx_seq_one_letter_code
_entity_poly.pdbx_strand_id
1 'polypeptide(L)'
;MIRDQLVEKTTSTKLRERLLLERDLTLTKAITLARNMEQALREASSMCPNGKPISTAEVRKKGVQPPSSAGTKRQCYRCGSNKHLANSRDCKAVDAVCRGCNKK
;
A
#
# COMPACT_ATOMS: atom_id res chain seq x y z
N MET A 1 35.37 9.83 -3.31
CA MET A 1 34.88 11.03 -2.60
C MET A 1 33.78 11.81 -3.34
N ILE A 2 33.55 11.63 -4.65
CA ILE A 2 32.44 12.33 -5.34
C ILE A 2 31.07 11.67 -5.17
N ARG A 3 31.03 10.34 -5.05
CA ARG A 3 29.79 9.58 -4.80
C ARG A 3 29.12 10.02 -3.50
N ASP A 4 29.90 10.12 -2.43
CA ASP A 4 29.41 10.47 -1.10
C ASP A 4 28.74 11.84 -1.06
N GLN A 5 29.40 12.86 -1.65
CA GLN A 5 28.84 14.22 -1.74
C GLN A 5 27.54 14.27 -2.54
N LEU A 6 27.44 13.48 -3.61
CA LEU A 6 26.25 13.44 -4.43
C LEU A 6 25.11 12.70 -3.73
N VAL A 7 25.42 11.59 -3.07
CA VAL A 7 24.47 10.77 -2.30
C VAL A 7 23.92 11.54 -1.10
N GLU A 8 24.75 12.32 -0.39
CA GLU A 8 24.34 13.12 0.76
C GLU A 8 23.47 14.32 0.36
N LYS A 9 23.85 15.04 -0.70
CA LYS A 9 23.19 16.28 -1.11
C LYS A 9 21.97 16.09 -2.03
N THR A 10 21.77 14.88 -2.58
CA THR A 10 20.63 14.60 -3.45
C THR A 10 19.38 14.27 -2.63
N THR A 11 18.28 14.98 -2.87
CA THR A 11 16.99 14.78 -2.17
C THR A 11 16.19 13.58 -2.69
N SER A 12 16.44 13.14 -3.92
CA SER A 12 15.73 12.03 -4.56
C SER A 12 16.31 10.67 -4.15
N THR A 13 15.52 9.89 -3.40
CA THR A 13 15.90 8.54 -2.94
C THR A 13 16.21 7.60 -4.10
N LYS A 14 15.39 7.63 -5.17
CA LYS A 14 15.59 6.77 -6.35
C LYS A 14 16.91 7.07 -7.05
N LEU A 15 17.30 8.35 -7.13
CA LEU A 15 18.58 8.73 -7.72
C LEU A 15 19.73 8.28 -6.83
N ARG A 16 19.57 8.39 -5.51
CA ARG A 16 20.56 7.94 -4.53
C ARG A 16 20.86 6.45 -4.67
N GLU A 17 19.82 5.61 -4.77
CA GLU A 17 19.94 4.17 -5.00
C GLU A 17 20.66 3.88 -6.32
N ARG A 18 20.32 4.60 -7.38
CA ARG A 18 20.94 4.40 -8.70
C ARG A 18 22.42 4.81 -8.73
N LEU A 19 22.79 5.89 -8.03
CA LEU A 19 24.17 6.35 -7.89
C LEU A 19 25.03 5.42 -7.03
N LEU A 20 24.42 4.75 -6.04
CA LEU A 20 25.09 3.74 -5.19
C LEU A 20 25.36 2.43 -5.94
N LEU A 21 24.48 2.06 -6.87
CA LEU A 21 24.63 0.84 -7.67
C LEU A 21 25.79 0.94 -8.68
N GLU A 22 26.08 2.15 -9.17
CA GLU A 22 27.10 2.36 -10.20
C GLU A 22 28.52 2.31 -9.61
N ARG A 23 29.35 1.37 -10.10
CA ARG A 23 30.71 1.12 -9.54
C ARG A 23 31.71 2.21 -9.91
N ASP A 24 31.65 2.72 -11.14
CA ASP A 24 32.54 3.76 -11.67
C ASP A 24 31.79 5.06 -11.94
N LEU A 25 31.63 5.84 -10.88
CA LEU A 25 30.87 7.08 -10.92
C LEU A 25 31.76 8.29 -11.25
N THR A 26 31.59 8.83 -12.45
CA THR A 26 32.13 10.14 -12.84
C THR A 26 31.03 11.20 -12.78
N LEU A 27 31.40 12.48 -12.62
CA LEU A 27 30.44 13.58 -12.54
C LEU A 27 29.52 13.64 -13.77
N THR A 28 30.09 13.51 -14.96
CA THR A 28 29.35 13.53 -16.22
C THR A 28 28.32 12.40 -16.28
N LYS A 29 28.70 11.18 -15.89
CA LYS A 29 27.79 10.03 -15.84
C LYS A 29 26.65 10.26 -14.84
N ALA A 30 26.95 10.83 -13.68
CA ALA A 30 25.94 11.12 -12.66
C ALA A 30 24.90 12.15 -13.16
N ILE A 31 25.36 13.20 -13.85
CA ILE A 31 24.48 14.21 -14.46
C ILE A 31 23.58 13.57 -15.54
N THR A 32 24.16 12.76 -16.42
CA THR A 32 23.39 12.07 -17.47
C THR A 32 22.36 11.11 -16.86
N LEU A 33 22.74 10.33 -15.85
CA LEU A 33 21.84 9.44 -15.13
C LEU A 33 20.68 10.21 -14.49
N ALA A 34 20.96 11.35 -13.84
CA ALA A 34 19.93 12.17 -13.23
C ALA A 34 18.90 12.65 -14.26
N ARG A 35 19.36 13.27 -15.35
CA ARG A 35 18.50 13.78 -16.42
C ARG A 35 17.66 12.67 -17.05
N ASN A 36 18.28 11.53 -17.34
CA ASN A 36 17.58 10.39 -17.92
C ASN A 36 16.50 9.85 -16.98
N MET A 37 16.76 9.82 -15.67
CA MET A 37 15.78 9.33 -14.70
C MET A 37 14.60 10.29 -14.56
N GLU A 38 14.85 11.60 -14.57
CA GLU A 38 13.80 12.62 -14.53
C GLU A 38 12.93 12.58 -15.80
N GLN A 39 13.56 12.44 -16.96
CA GLN A 39 12.87 12.30 -18.24
C GLN A 39 12.03 11.02 -18.28
N ALA A 40 12.63 9.87 -17.92
CA ALA A 40 11.92 8.59 -17.88
C ALA A 40 10.74 8.63 -16.89
N LEU A 41 10.87 9.31 -15.75
CA LEU A 41 9.77 9.45 -14.80
C LEU A 41 8.62 10.31 -15.38
N ARG A 42 8.96 11.39 -16.09
CA ARG A 42 7.98 12.26 -16.77
C ARG A 42 7.24 11.50 -17.87
N GLU A 43 7.97 10.78 -18.70
CA GLU A 43 7.43 9.95 -19.78
C GLU A 43 6.57 8.83 -19.22
N ALA A 44 7.06 8.06 -18.24
CA ALA A 44 6.30 6.98 -17.59
C ALA A 44 5.00 7.51 -16.95
N SER A 45 5.04 8.69 -16.35
CA SER A 45 3.84 9.34 -15.79
C SER A 45 2.83 9.72 -16.89
N SER A 46 3.31 10.16 -18.05
CA SER A 46 2.44 10.47 -19.20
C SER A 46 1.89 9.22 -19.90
N MET A 47 2.64 8.12 -19.89
CA MET A 47 2.25 6.84 -20.52
C MET A 47 1.23 6.06 -19.69
N CYS A 48 1.14 6.32 -18.38
CA CYS A 48 0.20 5.64 -17.49
C CYS A 48 -0.69 6.63 -16.71
N PRO A 49 -1.62 7.35 -17.38
CA PRO A 49 -2.49 8.32 -16.73
C PRO A 49 -3.46 7.71 -15.71
N ASN A 50 -3.72 6.39 -15.76
CA ASN A 50 -4.61 5.66 -14.84
C ASN A 50 -3.93 4.48 -14.11
N GLY A 51 -2.61 4.35 -14.22
CA GLY A 51 -1.88 3.21 -13.69
C GLY A 51 -1.53 3.39 -12.23
N LYS A 52 -2.32 2.80 -11.32
CA LYS A 52 -1.79 2.43 -9.99
C LYS A 52 -0.44 1.74 -10.21
N PRO A 53 0.65 2.17 -9.55
CA PRO A 53 1.89 1.42 -9.65
C PRO A 53 1.56 -0.01 -9.21
N ILE A 54 1.87 -0.98 -10.06
CA ILE A 54 1.96 -2.37 -9.63
C ILE A 54 3.03 -2.35 -8.55
N SER A 55 2.60 -2.33 -7.28
CA SER A 55 3.49 -2.52 -6.14
C SER A 55 4.18 -3.85 -6.37
N THR A 56 5.44 -3.80 -6.79
CA THR A 56 6.35 -4.92 -6.59
C THR A 56 6.25 -5.27 -5.13
N ALA A 57 5.88 -6.52 -4.86
CA ALA A 57 5.58 -7.00 -3.54
C ALA A 57 6.77 -6.76 -2.61
N GLU A 58 6.70 -5.68 -1.82
CA GLU A 58 7.43 -5.61 -0.58
C GLU A 58 6.91 -6.79 0.23
N VAL A 59 7.74 -7.84 0.33
CA VAL A 59 7.54 -8.95 1.27
C VAL A 59 7.67 -8.37 2.67
N ARG A 60 6.64 -7.63 3.09
CA ARG A 60 6.40 -7.33 4.48
C ARG A 60 6.03 -8.66 5.11
N LYS A 61 6.93 -9.16 5.95
CA LYS A 61 6.61 -10.13 7.00
C LYS A 61 5.55 -9.51 7.92
N LYS A 62 4.30 -9.47 7.47
CA LYS A 62 3.14 -9.16 8.31
C LYS A 62 2.64 -10.49 8.83
N GLY A 63 2.65 -10.63 10.15
CA GLY A 63 2.07 -11.76 10.85
C GLY A 63 0.69 -12.09 10.31
N VAL A 64 0.41 -13.38 10.28
CA VAL A 64 -0.84 -14.02 9.88
C VAL A 64 -2.04 -13.20 10.35
N GLN A 65 -2.63 -12.42 9.44
CA GLN A 65 -3.99 -11.94 9.56
C GLN A 65 -4.83 -12.78 8.60
N PRO A 66 -5.91 -13.43 9.07
CA PRO A 66 -6.74 -14.25 8.21
C PRO A 66 -7.38 -13.40 7.10
N PRO A 67 -7.62 -13.98 5.91
CA PRO A 67 -8.15 -13.24 4.77
C PRO A 67 -9.51 -12.63 5.13
N SER A 68 -9.62 -11.32 4.99
CA SER A 68 -10.90 -10.61 5.06
C SER A 68 -11.81 -11.16 3.95
N SER A 69 -12.74 -12.01 4.38
CA SER A 69 -13.69 -12.73 3.56
C SER A 69 -14.39 -11.81 2.56
N ALA A 70 -14.31 -12.20 1.29
CA ALA A 70 -15.05 -11.64 0.18
C ALA A 70 -16.54 -11.47 0.53
N GLY A 71 -17.03 -10.24 0.36
CA GLY A 71 -18.39 -9.96 -0.12
C GLY A 71 -19.58 -10.56 0.63
N THR A 72 -19.50 -10.81 1.94
CA THR A 72 -20.74 -11.10 2.70
C THR A 72 -21.45 -9.77 2.92
N LYS A 73 -22.69 -9.65 2.40
CA LYS A 73 -23.55 -8.47 2.57
C LYS A 73 -23.53 -8.04 4.05
N ARG A 74 -23.35 -6.74 4.32
CA ARG A 74 -23.35 -6.18 5.69
C ARG A 74 -24.70 -6.43 6.34
N GLN A 75 -24.87 -7.60 6.92
CA GLN A 75 -26.04 -8.01 7.66
C GLN A 75 -25.70 -8.19 9.13
N CYS A 76 -26.66 -7.83 9.99
CA CYS A 76 -26.64 -8.11 11.39
C CYS A 76 -26.57 -9.63 11.62
N TYR A 77 -25.50 -10.11 12.24
CA TYR A 77 -25.35 -11.53 12.57
C TYR A 77 -26.25 -11.98 13.74
N ARG A 78 -26.89 -11.06 14.46
CA ARG A 78 -27.85 -11.38 15.54
C ARG A 78 -29.26 -11.66 15.01
N CYS A 79 -29.76 -10.83 14.08
CA CYS A 79 -31.13 -10.93 13.57
C CYS A 79 -31.25 -11.16 12.04
N GLY A 80 -30.12 -11.26 11.32
CA GLY A 80 -30.09 -11.45 9.87
C GLY A 80 -30.49 -10.21 9.04
N SER A 81 -30.74 -9.06 9.67
CA SER A 81 -31.17 -7.84 8.96
C SER A 81 -30.03 -7.17 8.20
N ASN A 82 -30.27 -6.71 6.98
CA ASN A 82 -29.31 -5.88 6.21
C ASN A 82 -29.44 -4.37 6.48
N LYS A 83 -30.42 -3.96 7.30
CA LYS A 83 -30.69 -2.53 7.58
C LYS A 83 -29.72 -1.93 8.62
N HIS A 84 -29.13 -2.77 9.45
CA HIS A 84 -28.22 -2.34 10.51
C HIS A 84 -27.15 -3.41 10.75
N LEU A 85 -26.07 -3.01 11.42
CA LEU A 85 -25.06 -3.93 11.95
C LEU A 85 -25.47 -4.40 13.35
N ALA A 86 -24.89 -5.52 13.81
CA ALA A 86 -25.26 -6.17 15.07
C ALA A 86 -25.13 -5.29 16.33
N ASN A 87 -24.33 -4.23 16.26
CA ASN A 87 -24.11 -3.29 17.36
C ASN A 87 -25.10 -2.11 17.35
N SER A 88 -26.02 -2.02 16.38
CA SER A 88 -27.01 -0.94 16.38
C SER A 88 -28.08 -1.16 17.44
N ARG A 89 -28.54 -0.07 18.05
CA ARG A 89 -29.65 -0.06 19.02
C ARG A 89 -30.98 -0.48 18.39
N ASP A 90 -31.08 -0.43 17.06
CA ASP A 90 -32.25 -0.86 16.29
C ASP A 90 -32.40 -2.39 16.20
N CYS A 91 -31.38 -3.14 16.62
CA CYS A 91 -31.42 -4.58 16.62
C CYS A 91 -32.16 -5.10 17.86
N LYS A 92 -33.41 -5.52 17.67
CA LYS A 92 -34.25 -6.13 18.72
C LYS A 92 -33.63 -7.39 19.35
N ALA A 93 -32.66 -8.00 18.67
CA ALA A 93 -31.96 -9.20 19.13
C ALA A 93 -30.70 -8.90 19.97
N VAL A 94 -30.41 -7.65 20.32
CA VAL A 94 -29.25 -7.29 21.17
C VAL A 94 -29.41 -7.80 22.59
N ASP A 95 -30.61 -7.70 23.16
CA ASP A 95 -30.91 -8.13 24.53
C ASP A 95 -31.63 -9.48 24.60
N ALA A 96 -31.89 -10.10 23.44
CA ALA A 96 -32.57 -11.38 23.36
C ALA A 96 -31.59 -12.55 23.61
N VAL A 97 -32.04 -13.56 24.35
CA VAL A 97 -31.28 -14.81 24.57
C VAL A 97 -31.63 -15.81 23.47
N CYS A 98 -30.62 -16.38 22.81
CA CYS A 98 -30.82 -17.42 21.81
C CYS A 98 -31.42 -18.68 22.45
N ARG A 99 -32.60 -19.11 22.01
CA ARG A 99 -33.27 -20.33 22.52
C ARG A 99 -32.56 -21.64 22.17
N GLY A 100 -31.64 -21.61 21.20
CA GLY A 100 -30.90 -22.79 20.76
C GLY A 100 -29.57 -23.02 21.50
N CYS A 101 -28.94 -21.95 22.01
CA CYS A 101 -27.64 -22.06 22.68
C CYS A 101 -27.54 -21.31 24.02
N ASN A 102 -28.64 -20.69 24.48
CA ASN A 102 -28.75 -19.88 25.70
C ASN A 102 -27.70 -18.76 25.86
N LYS A 103 -27.10 -18.32 24.75
CA LYS A 103 -26.16 -17.19 24.71
C LYS A 103 -26.89 -15.91 24.29
N LYS A 104 -26.41 -14.77 24.79
CA LYS A 104 -26.79 -13.42 24.35
C LYS A 104 -25.89 -12.96 23.21
#